data_AF-A0AAD5LCF1-F1
#
_entry.id   AF-A0AAD5LCF1-F1
#
_cell.length_a   1.000
_cell.length_b   1.000
_cell.length_c   1.000
_cell.angle_alpha   90.00
_cell.angle_beta   90.00
_cell.angle_gamma   90.00
#
_symmetry.space_group_name_H-M   'P 1'
#
loop_
_entity.id
_entity.type
_entity.pdbx_description
1 polymer ?
#
loop_
_entity_poly.entity_id
_entity_poly.type
_entity_poly.pdbx_seq_one_letter_code
_entity_poly.pdbx_strand_id
1 'polypeptide(L)'
;MKSLFRKVEDFVKRKFSKVVHVANGSHEAVRVTVKDNGENQQETCAALERGEITQHRSTGWTNDPKITVYVHVEYKNGHVESMNTRNNKSVIITDDGLVKAKYETWYQGNDSSVWRDQNDNCYKPSCNNKGFFFSFLADNPLKL
;
A
#
# COMPACT_ATOMS: atom_id res chain seq x y z
N MET A 1 31.21 16.02 -20.28
CA MET A 1 31.17 14.66 -19.68
C MET A 1 30.26 14.51 -18.46
N LYS A 2 30.10 15.50 -17.56
CA LYS A 2 29.20 15.39 -16.37
C LYS A 2 27.72 15.11 -16.67
N SER A 3 27.22 15.57 -17.83
CA SER A 3 25.79 15.44 -18.23
C SER A 3 25.37 13.99 -18.54
N LEU A 4 26.25 13.20 -19.18
CA LEU A 4 25.93 11.82 -19.53
C LEU A 4 25.93 10.91 -18.29
N PHE A 5 26.89 11.13 -17.37
CA PHE A 5 26.97 10.41 -16.10
C PHE A 5 25.74 10.61 -15.22
N ARG A 6 25.24 11.85 -15.08
CA ARG A 6 23.99 12.13 -14.35
C ARG A 6 22.78 11.41 -14.95
N LYS A 7 22.66 11.36 -16.28
CA LYS A 7 21.57 10.65 -16.97
C LYS A 7 21.63 9.13 -16.76
N VAL A 8 22.82 8.55 -16.76
CA VAL A 8 23.01 7.12 -16.49
C VAL A 8 22.70 6.81 -15.02
N GLU A 9 23.15 7.67 -14.09
CA GLU A 9 22.85 7.53 -12.67
C GLU A 9 21.36 7.64 -12.38
N ASP A 10 20.65 8.62 -12.96
CA ASP A 10 19.20 8.76 -12.84
C ASP A 10 18.45 7.57 -13.45
N PHE A 11 18.93 7.02 -14.58
CA PHE A 11 18.36 5.85 -15.21
C PHE A 11 18.54 4.59 -14.37
N VAL A 12 19.75 4.37 -13.85
CA VAL A 12 20.09 3.25 -12.96
C VAL A 12 19.28 3.37 -11.68
N LYS A 13 19.28 4.53 -11.00
CA LYS A 13 18.44 4.77 -9.82
C LYS A 13 16.98 4.47 -10.12
N ARG A 14 16.38 5.02 -11.18
CA ARG A 14 14.97 4.75 -11.54
C ARG A 14 14.65 3.28 -11.79
N LYS A 15 15.53 2.54 -12.48
CA LYS A 15 15.36 1.11 -12.76
C LYS A 15 15.51 0.26 -11.49
N PHE A 16 16.24 0.80 -10.52
CA PHE A 16 16.61 0.16 -9.29
C PHE A 16 16.14 0.98 -8.06
N SER A 17 14.98 1.63 -8.15
CA SER A 17 14.47 2.54 -7.12
C SER A 17 13.39 1.83 -6.30
N LYS A 18 13.59 1.59 -5.00
CA LYS A 18 12.61 0.89 -4.16
C LYS A 18 11.21 1.49 -4.28
N VAL A 19 10.19 0.64 -4.32
CA VAL A 19 8.79 1.06 -4.44
C VAL A 19 7.99 0.56 -3.24
N VAL A 20 7.24 1.45 -2.61
CA VAL A 20 6.26 1.12 -1.56
C VAL A 20 4.90 1.59 -2.04
N HIS A 21 3.92 0.67 -2.03
CA HIS A 21 2.53 1.04 -2.21
C HIS A 21 1.88 1.20 -0.84
N VAL A 22 0.96 2.15 -0.74
CA VAL A 22 0.06 2.26 0.41
C VAL A 22 -1.36 2.16 -0.13
N ALA A 23 -2.08 1.11 0.28
CA ALA A 23 -3.43 0.80 -0.18
C ALA A 23 -4.43 1.10 0.93
N ASN A 24 -5.50 1.84 0.63
CA ASN A 24 -6.54 2.13 1.59
C ASN A 24 -7.66 1.07 1.53
N GLY A 25 -7.65 0.13 2.47
CA GLY A 25 -8.69 -0.88 2.66
C GLY A 25 -9.75 -0.50 3.70
N SER A 26 -9.53 0.56 4.48
CA SER A 26 -10.46 1.01 5.53
C SER A 26 -11.73 1.62 4.93
N HIS A 27 -12.74 1.85 5.78
CA HIS A 27 -14.01 2.43 5.35
C HIS A 27 -13.97 3.95 5.18
N GLU A 28 -12.92 4.62 5.64
CA GLU A 28 -12.80 6.08 5.60
C GLU A 28 -11.67 6.56 4.68
N ALA A 29 -11.78 7.81 4.25
CA ALA A 29 -10.71 8.48 3.54
C ALA A 29 -9.60 8.89 4.51
N VAL A 30 -8.35 8.76 4.10
CA VAL A 30 -7.18 9.00 4.95
C VAL A 30 -6.17 9.90 4.25
N ARG A 31 -5.36 10.61 5.03
CA ARG A 31 -4.19 11.32 4.52
C ARG A 31 -2.96 10.47 4.78
N VAL A 32 -2.19 10.22 3.73
CA VAL A 32 -1.00 9.40 3.78
C VAL A 32 0.21 10.27 3.46
N THR A 33 1.23 10.15 4.29
CA THR A 33 2.55 10.73 4.06
C THR A 33 3.59 9.62 4.11
N VAL A 34 4.37 9.45 3.04
CA VAL A 34 5.44 8.45 2.93
C VAL A 34 6.78 9.18 2.80
N LYS A 35 7.74 8.86 3.67
CA LYS A 35 9.07 9.51 3.71
C LYS A 35 10.23 8.51 3.74
N ASP A 36 11.29 8.81 3.01
CA ASP A 36 12.57 8.10 3.09
C ASP A 36 13.46 8.64 4.21
N ASN A 37 14.17 7.76 4.94
CA ASN A 37 15.17 8.16 5.93
C ASN A 37 16.64 8.12 5.39
N GLY A 38 16.82 8.17 4.08
CA GLY A 38 18.14 8.07 3.41
C GLY A 38 18.70 9.43 2.93
N GLU A 39 19.91 9.41 2.37
CA GLU A 39 20.45 10.57 1.62
C GLU A 39 19.54 10.89 0.42
N ASN A 40 19.14 12.15 0.28
CA ASN A 40 18.10 12.63 -0.65
C ASN A 40 16.68 12.17 -0.28
N GLN A 41 16.23 12.60 0.91
CA GLN A 41 14.89 12.34 1.43
C GLN A 41 13.81 12.78 0.43
N GLN A 42 12.96 11.83 0.06
CA GLN A 42 11.76 12.10 -0.72
C GLN A 42 10.52 11.94 0.15
N GLU A 43 9.52 12.73 -0.18
CA GLU A 43 8.23 12.71 0.48
C GLU A 43 7.12 12.54 -0.57
N THR A 44 6.13 11.72 -0.25
CA THR A 44 4.90 11.58 -1.04
C THR A 44 3.71 11.77 -0.12
N CYS A 45 2.86 12.72 -0.46
CA CYS A 45 1.63 13.00 0.27
C CYS A 45 0.45 12.71 -0.65
N ALA A 46 -0.56 12.01 -0.13
CA ALA A 46 -1.78 11.70 -0.86
C ALA A 46 -2.98 11.67 0.10
N ALA A 47 -4.14 12.12 -0.38
CA ALA A 47 -5.41 11.72 0.20
C ALA A 47 -5.86 10.45 -0.53
N LEU A 48 -6.27 9.43 0.22
CA LEU A 48 -6.75 8.16 -0.33
C LEU A 48 -8.17 7.90 0.14
N GLU A 49 -9.09 7.82 -0.81
CA GLU A 49 -10.41 7.23 -0.59
C GLU A 49 -10.30 5.70 -0.45
N ARG A 50 -11.37 5.07 0.05
CA ARG A 50 -11.46 3.62 0.14
C ARG A 50 -11.22 2.98 -1.24
N GLY A 51 -10.31 2.03 -1.31
CA GLY A 51 -9.98 1.31 -2.54
C GLY A 51 -8.89 1.96 -3.39
N GLU A 52 -8.36 3.11 -2.98
CA GLU A 52 -7.28 3.78 -3.67
C GLU A 52 -5.90 3.32 -3.19
N ILE A 53 -4.89 3.56 -4.04
CA ILE A 53 -3.49 3.24 -3.77
C ILE A 53 -2.65 4.46 -4.13
N THR A 54 -1.69 4.79 -3.27
CA THR A 54 -0.56 5.66 -3.66
C THR A 54 0.73 4.86 -3.76
N GLN A 55 1.67 5.36 -4.55
CA GLN A 55 2.98 4.76 -4.76
C GLN A 55 4.06 5.77 -4.37
N HIS A 56 4.94 5.37 -3.46
CA HIS A 56 6.18 6.06 -3.17
C HIS A 56 7.35 5.35 -3.85
N ARG A 57 8.19 6.10 -4.57
CA ARG A 57 9.39 5.58 -5.22
C ARG A 57 10.61 6.26 -4.61
N SER A 58 11.41 5.50 -3.86
CA SER A 58 12.64 6.00 -3.27
C SER A 58 13.71 6.24 -4.34
N THR A 59 14.42 7.37 -4.27
CA THR A 59 15.58 7.66 -5.14
C THR A 59 16.90 7.08 -4.64
N GLY A 60 16.89 6.40 -3.51
CA GLY A 60 18.04 5.64 -3.04
C GLY A 60 18.39 4.47 -3.94
N TRP A 61 19.65 4.04 -3.92
CA TRP A 61 20.08 2.81 -4.58
C TRP A 61 19.27 1.62 -4.06
N THR A 62 18.74 0.76 -4.95
CA THR A 62 17.91 -0.44 -4.62
C THR A 62 18.41 -1.22 -3.42
N ASN A 63 19.73 -1.32 -3.31
CA ASN A 63 20.40 -2.24 -2.42
C ASN A 63 20.93 -1.59 -1.16
N ASP A 64 20.63 -0.31 -0.88
CA ASP A 64 21.01 0.28 0.41
C ASP A 64 20.06 -0.22 1.51
N PRO A 65 20.46 -1.19 2.37
CA PRO A 65 19.60 -1.71 3.42
C PRO A 65 19.29 -0.67 4.50
N LYS A 66 20.00 0.48 4.52
CA LYS A 66 19.82 1.55 5.51
C LYS A 66 18.58 2.39 5.22
N ILE A 67 18.12 2.44 3.97
CA ILE A 67 16.94 3.25 3.61
C ILE A 67 15.69 2.54 4.14
N THR A 68 15.12 3.15 5.18
CA THR A 68 13.82 2.81 5.76
C THR A 68 12.78 3.78 5.21
N VAL A 69 11.60 3.25 4.89
CA VAL A 69 10.45 4.05 4.46
C VAL A 69 9.50 4.17 5.65
N TYR A 70 9.14 5.40 5.99
CA TYR A 70 8.17 5.72 7.02
C TYR A 70 6.83 6.01 6.36
N VAL A 71 5.79 5.25 6.72
CA VAL A 71 4.41 5.50 6.30
C VAL A 71 3.67 6.09 7.49
N HIS A 72 3.08 7.26 7.28
CA HIS A 72 2.27 7.99 8.25
C HIS A 72 0.86 8.13 7.69
N VAL A 73 -0.14 7.82 8.50
CA VAL A 73 -1.55 7.86 8.12
C VAL A 73 -2.32 8.66 9.16
N GLU A 74 -3.07 9.65 8.70
CA GLU A 74 -3.97 10.46 9.50
C GLU A 74 -5.41 10.17 9.05
N TYR A 75 -6.23 9.73 10.01
CA TYR A 75 -7.65 9.43 9.84
C TYR A 75 -8.50 10.68 10.09
N LYS A 76 -9.76 10.72 9.63
CA LYS A 76 -10.59 11.94 9.73
C LYS A 76 -10.89 12.35 11.17
N ASN A 77 -10.92 11.39 12.08
CA ASN A 77 -11.11 11.62 13.52
C ASN A 77 -9.86 12.20 14.22
N GLY A 78 -8.77 12.47 13.47
CA GLY A 78 -7.51 12.95 14.02
C GLY A 78 -6.64 11.86 14.66
N HIS A 79 -7.07 10.60 14.61
CA HIS A 79 -6.22 9.45 14.94
C HIS A 79 -5.09 9.36 13.93
N VAL A 80 -3.91 8.97 14.41
CA VAL A 80 -2.70 8.90 13.61
C VAL A 80 -2.00 7.59 13.87
N GLU A 81 -1.63 6.92 12.78
CA GLU A 81 -0.82 5.72 12.83
C GLU A 81 0.41 5.84 11.97
N SER A 82 1.44 5.09 12.33
CA SER A 82 2.62 5.03 11.51
C SER A 82 3.32 3.70 11.58
N MET A 83 3.95 3.35 10.45
CA MET A 83 4.68 2.11 10.31
C MET A 83 5.99 2.37 9.58
N ASN A 84 7.06 1.86 10.17
CA ASN A 84 8.32 1.69 9.48
C ASN A 84 8.26 0.42 8.64
N THR A 85 8.50 0.55 7.35
CA THR A 85 8.65 -0.57 6.44
C THR A 85 10.05 -0.58 5.84
N ARG A 86 10.60 -1.78 5.71
CA ARG A 86 11.88 -2.02 5.04
C ARG A 86 11.59 -2.75 3.75
N ASN A 87 12.22 -2.28 2.68
CA ASN A 87 12.41 -2.99 1.41
C ASN A 87 11.14 -3.59 0.77
N ASN A 88 10.53 -2.88 -0.19
CA ASN A 88 9.44 -3.35 -1.07
C ASN A 88 8.17 -3.91 -0.39
N LYS A 89 8.05 -3.79 0.93
CA LYS A 89 6.85 -4.21 1.67
C LYS A 89 5.85 -3.07 1.67
N SER A 90 4.81 -3.24 0.86
CA SER A 90 3.67 -2.32 0.79
C SER A 90 2.90 -2.32 2.11
N VAL A 91 2.16 -1.25 2.38
CA VAL A 91 1.35 -1.10 3.60
C VAL A 91 -0.12 -1.06 3.23
N ILE A 92 -0.94 -1.71 4.05
CA ILE A 92 -2.39 -1.75 3.92
C ILE A 92 -2.97 -1.00 5.11
N ILE A 93 -3.84 -0.04 4.83
CA ILE A 93 -4.62 0.68 5.83
C ILE A 93 -5.91 -0.10 6.04
N THR A 94 -6.21 -0.45 7.28
CA THR A 94 -7.41 -1.19 7.70
C THR A 94 -8.15 -0.37 8.75
N ASP A 95 -9.37 -0.78 9.11
CA ASP A 95 -10.11 -0.10 10.18
C ASP A 95 -9.46 -0.31 11.56
N ASP A 96 -8.72 -1.39 11.73
CA ASP A 96 -8.02 -1.76 12.97
C ASP A 96 -6.56 -1.26 13.00
N GLY A 97 -6.14 -0.54 11.95
CA GLY A 97 -4.82 0.06 11.84
C GLY A 97 -4.00 -0.38 10.63
N LEU A 98 -2.67 -0.25 10.71
CA LEU A 98 -1.74 -0.53 9.61
C LEU A 98 -1.23 -1.98 9.59
N VAL A 99 -1.26 -2.62 8.43
CA VAL A 99 -0.78 -3.99 8.20
C VAL A 99 0.26 -4.03 7.08
N LYS A 100 1.23 -4.93 7.18
CA LYS A 100 2.22 -5.18 6.11
C LYS A 100 1.61 -6.08 5.05
N ALA A 101 1.69 -5.66 3.78
CA ALA A 101 1.33 -6.50 2.67
C ALA A 101 2.32 -7.67 2.51
N LYS A 102 1.84 -8.76 1.89
CA LYS A 102 2.58 -10.00 1.59
C LYS A 102 3.74 -9.80 0.64
N TYR A 103 3.60 -8.88 -0.31
CA TYR A 103 4.45 -8.85 -1.50
C TYR A 103 5.88 -8.36 -1.20
N GLU A 104 6.87 -9.08 -1.73
CA GLU A 104 8.30 -8.79 -1.51
C GLU A 104 9.12 -8.49 -2.80
N THR A 105 8.60 -8.66 -4.01
CA THR A 105 9.40 -8.42 -5.24
C THR A 105 8.58 -7.94 -6.44
N TRP A 106 8.69 -6.64 -6.75
CA TRP A 106 8.48 -5.97 -8.04
C TRP A 106 7.79 -6.75 -9.19
N TYR A 107 6.63 -6.28 -9.66
CA TYR A 107 6.42 -5.59 -10.95
C TYR A 107 4.91 -5.38 -11.19
N GLN A 108 4.57 -4.20 -11.73
CA GLN A 108 3.28 -3.85 -12.34
C GLN A 108 2.05 -3.82 -11.42
N GLY A 109 1.91 -2.70 -10.68
CA GLY A 109 0.74 -1.86 -10.36
C GLY A 109 -0.72 -2.35 -10.37
N ASN A 110 -1.01 -3.62 -10.62
CA ASN A 110 -2.35 -4.18 -10.73
C ASN A 110 -2.48 -5.55 -10.05
N ASP A 111 -1.44 -6.00 -9.35
CA ASP A 111 -1.46 -7.25 -8.63
C ASP A 111 -2.31 -7.12 -7.35
N SER A 112 -3.25 -8.04 -7.17
CA SER A 112 -4.06 -8.20 -5.96
C SER A 112 -3.21 -8.39 -4.69
N SER A 113 -1.93 -8.71 -4.82
CA SER A 113 -0.99 -8.93 -3.71
C SER A 113 -0.73 -7.70 -2.84
N VAL A 114 -0.87 -6.47 -3.36
CA VAL A 114 -0.76 -5.24 -2.54
C VAL A 114 -1.91 -5.10 -1.55
N TRP A 115 -2.98 -5.84 -1.77
CA TRP A 115 -4.16 -5.87 -0.91
C TRP A 115 -4.19 -7.08 0.02
N ARG A 116 -3.12 -7.88 0.07
CA ARG A 116 -3.07 -9.08 0.91
C ARG A 116 -2.02 -8.98 1.99
N ASP A 117 -2.37 -9.36 3.21
CA ASP A 117 -1.38 -9.50 4.29
C ASP A 117 -0.58 -10.81 4.16
N GLN A 118 0.37 -11.03 5.08
CA GLN A 118 1.20 -12.23 5.11
C GLN A 118 0.41 -13.55 5.27
N ASN A 119 -0.84 -13.48 5.72
CA ASN A 119 -1.75 -14.63 5.88
C ASN A 119 -2.73 -14.76 4.70
N ASP A 120 -2.51 -14.03 3.59
CA ASP A 120 -3.38 -13.96 2.42
C ASP A 120 -4.78 -13.34 2.64
N ASN A 121 -5.02 -12.70 3.80
CA ASN A 121 -6.24 -11.94 4.03
C ASN A 121 -6.31 -10.76 3.07
N CYS A 122 -7.41 -10.63 2.34
CA CYS A 122 -7.57 -9.57 1.34
C CYS A 122 -8.35 -8.37 1.87
N TYR A 123 -7.81 -7.18 1.63
CA TYR A 123 -8.36 -5.89 2.06
C TYR A 123 -8.82 -5.00 0.90
N LYS A 124 -8.77 -5.50 -0.34
CA LYS A 124 -9.36 -4.80 -1.48
C LYS A 124 -10.87 -4.69 -1.24
N PRO A 125 -11.53 -3.55 -1.47
CA PRO A 125 -12.98 -3.44 -1.26
C PRO A 125 -13.78 -4.52 -2.01
N SER A 126 -13.31 -4.96 -3.18
CA SER A 126 -13.92 -6.05 -3.96
C SER A 126 -13.80 -7.44 -3.31
N CYS A 127 -12.88 -7.65 -2.37
CA CYS A 127 -12.73 -8.93 -1.67
C CYS A 127 -13.82 -9.17 -0.63
N ASN A 128 -14.47 -8.10 -0.14
CA ASN A 128 -15.58 -8.19 0.80
C ASN A 128 -16.94 -8.49 0.12
N ASN A 129 -16.96 -8.65 -1.21
CA ASN A 129 -18.14 -9.08 -1.97
C ASN A 129 -18.36 -10.61 -1.96
N LYS A 130 -18.17 -11.26 -0.80
CA LYS A 130 -18.79 -12.57 -0.58
C LYS A 130 -20.27 -12.36 -0.22
N GLY A 131 -21.08 -12.11 -1.26
CA GLY A 131 -22.51 -12.45 -1.31
C GLY A 131 -23.43 -11.79 -0.28
N PHE A 132 -23.94 -10.61 -0.63
CA PHE A 132 -25.37 -10.33 -0.45
C PHE A 132 -26.16 -11.22 -1.43
N PHE A 133 -26.15 -12.54 -1.21
CA PHE A 133 -27.16 -13.41 -1.82
C PHE A 133 -28.36 -13.35 -0.88
N PHE A 134 -29.37 -12.58 -1.29
CA PHE A 134 -30.73 -12.73 -0.79
C PHE A 134 -31.13 -14.21 -0.92
N SER A 135 -31.20 -14.94 0.19
CA SER A 135 -32.06 -16.13 0.29
C SER A 135 -33.44 -15.66 0.76
N PHE A 136 -34.14 -14.93 -0.10
CA PHE A 136 -35.61 -14.94 -0.10
C PHE A 136 -36.01 -16.10 -1.02
N LEU A 137 -36.93 -16.96 -0.52
CA LEU A 137 -37.58 -18.11 -1.16
C LEU A 137 -36.95 -19.49 -0.91
N ALA A 138 -37.50 -20.17 0.11
CA ALA A 138 -37.91 -21.59 0.18
C ALA A 138 -37.93 -21.98 1.67
N ASP A 139 -38.95 -22.56 2.29
CA ASP A 139 -40.29 -22.96 1.91
C ASP A 139 -41.04 -23.15 3.24
N ASN A 140 -42.33 -22.85 3.24
CA ASN A 140 -43.26 -23.21 4.30
C ASN A 140 -43.25 -24.72 4.54
N PRO A 141 -43.26 -25.20 5.79
CA PRO A 141 -43.91 -26.45 6.11
C PRO A 141 -45.16 -26.14 6.96
N LEU A 142 -46.23 -25.77 6.28
CA LEU A 142 -47.56 -26.17 6.74
C LEU A 142 -47.91 -27.47 6.01
N LYS A 143 -47.95 -28.57 6.74
CA LYS A 143 -48.84 -29.70 6.43
C LYS A 143 -49.04 -30.57 7.68
N LEU A 144 -50.26 -30.42 8.20
CA LEU A 144 -51.16 -31.40 8.85
C LEU A 144 -50.58 -32.31 9.95
#